data_AF-A0A344LTU0-F1
#
_entry.id   AF-A0A344LTU0-F1
#
_cell.length_a   1.000
_cell.length_b   1.000
_cell.length_c   1.000
_cell.angle_alpha   90.00
_cell.angle_beta   90.00
_cell.angle_gamma   90.00
#
_symmetry.space_group_name_H-M   'P 1'
#
loop_
_entity.id
_entity.type
_entity.pdbx_description
1 polymer ?
#
loop_
_entity_poly.entity_id
_entity_poly.type
_entity_poly.pdbx_seq_one_letter_code
_entity_poly.pdbx_strand_id
1 'polypeptide(L)'
;MNPELQSQFEEFDKPPVIRRKLLPWWIKTFCWIFMLLAVAAVGSLITNLFVPNVNLSLYGFSTDTAYSGTGLFIISIMLLKGFAAYSLWFEKPNAINIAKIDAVVGIAICIASMFILPFTMGDGHFSLRLEILLLIPYYMKVNKIEYEWDNLETI
;
A
#
# COMPACT_ATOMS: atom_id res chain seq x y z
N MET A 1 -49.91 -8.76 -12.17
CA MET A 1 -48.47 -8.65 -12.49
C MET A 1 -47.83 -9.94 -12.01
N ASN A 2 -47.10 -10.67 -12.87
CA ASN A 2 -46.59 -12.00 -12.54
C ASN A 2 -45.42 -11.85 -11.54
N PRO A 3 -45.44 -12.49 -10.36
CA PRO A 3 -44.41 -12.31 -9.34
C PRO A 3 -43.01 -12.74 -9.82
N GLU A 4 -42.93 -13.73 -10.71
CA GLU A 4 -41.68 -14.18 -11.35
C GLU A 4 -41.08 -13.13 -12.28
N LEU A 5 -41.92 -12.27 -12.87
CA LEU A 5 -41.44 -11.19 -13.73
C LEU A 5 -40.85 -10.06 -12.88
N GLN A 6 -41.46 -9.75 -11.73
CA GLN A 6 -40.94 -8.75 -10.79
C GLN A 6 -39.58 -9.16 -10.21
N SER A 7 -39.41 -10.44 -9.86
CA SER A 7 -38.11 -10.94 -9.35
C SER A 7 -37.00 -10.84 -10.38
N GLN A 8 -37.30 -11.05 -11.68
CA GLN A 8 -36.30 -10.87 -12.73
C GLN A 8 -35.89 -9.40 -12.90
N PHE A 9 -36.83 -8.45 -12.81
CA PHE A 9 -36.50 -7.02 -12.88
C PHE A 9 -35.69 -6.55 -11.65
N GLU A 10 -35.98 -7.07 -10.45
CA GLU A 10 -35.20 -6.78 -9.24
C GLU A 10 -33.75 -7.29 -9.31
N GLU A 11 -33.51 -8.38 -10.04
CA GLU A 11 -32.15 -8.91 -10.27
C GLU A 11 -31.31 -8.01 -11.21
N PHE A 12 -31.95 -7.35 -12.18
CA PHE A 12 -31.30 -6.39 -13.09
C PHE A 12 -31.01 -5.03 -12.44
N ASP A 13 -31.77 -4.65 -11.41
CA ASP A 13 -31.61 -3.37 -10.69
C ASP A 13 -30.56 -3.43 -9.57
N LYS A 14 -29.85 -4.55 -9.37
CA LYS A 14 -28.77 -4.61 -8.39
C LYS A 14 -27.67 -3.62 -8.77
N PRO A 15 -27.44 -2.57 -7.96
CA PRO A 15 -26.38 -1.62 -8.25
C PRO A 15 -25.03 -2.35 -8.23
N PRO A 16 -24.11 -2.05 -9.17
CA PRO A 16 -22.79 -2.66 -9.17
C PRO A 16 -22.16 -2.44 -7.80
N VAL A 17 -21.71 -3.52 -7.16
CA VAL A 17 -21.17 -3.46 -5.81
C VAL A 17 -19.79 -2.80 -5.84
N ILE A 18 -19.75 -1.50 -5.54
CA ILE A 18 -18.52 -0.70 -5.51
C ILE A 18 -17.85 -0.89 -4.14
N ARG A 19 -16.85 -1.77 -4.06
CA ARG A 19 -16.10 -2.05 -2.81
C ARG A 19 -15.28 -0.83 -2.35
N ARG A 20 -14.92 0.07 -3.27
CA ARG A 20 -14.26 1.37 -2.96
C ARG A 20 -15.07 2.25 -2.01
N LYS A 21 -16.38 2.04 -1.83
CA LYS A 21 -17.18 2.83 -0.87
C LYS A 21 -16.82 2.50 0.58
N LEU A 22 -16.35 1.28 0.87
CA LEU A 22 -15.92 0.87 2.20
C LEU A 22 -14.62 1.55 2.64
N LEU A 23 -13.79 1.94 1.68
CA LEU A 23 -12.52 2.59 1.95
C LEU A 23 -12.74 4.04 2.41
N PRO A 24 -12.30 4.42 3.63
CA PRO A 24 -12.34 5.81 4.07
C PRO A 24 -11.51 6.70 3.14
N TRP A 25 -11.89 7.98 3.07
CA TRP A 25 -11.28 8.95 2.15
C TRP A 25 -9.76 9.10 2.31
N TRP A 26 -9.25 8.95 3.54
CA TRP A 26 -7.83 8.96 3.81
C TRP A 26 -7.09 7.81 3.09
N ILE A 27 -7.57 6.56 3.17
CA ILE A 27 -6.94 5.42 2.48
C ILE A 27 -6.93 5.62 0.95
N LYS A 28 -8.00 6.21 0.39
CA LYS A 28 -8.07 6.55 -1.04
C LYS A 28 -6.95 7.50 -1.46
N THR A 29 -6.68 8.51 -0.63
CA THR A 29 -5.61 9.47 -0.85
C THR A 29 -4.23 8.79 -0.80
N PHE A 30 -3.99 7.95 0.21
CA PHE A 30 -2.74 7.18 0.31
C PHE A 30 -2.55 6.21 -0.83
N CYS A 31 -3.62 5.58 -1.33
CA CYS A 31 -3.51 4.70 -2.50
C CYS A 31 -2.99 5.45 -3.72
N TRP A 32 -3.52 6.65 -3.99
CA TRP A 32 -3.03 7.49 -5.09
C TRP A 32 -1.57 7.91 -4.91
N ILE A 33 -1.20 8.33 -3.69
CA ILE A 33 0.18 8.72 -3.37
C ILE A 33 1.14 7.54 -3.59
N PHE A 34 0.82 6.35 -3.08
CA PHE A 34 1.69 5.18 -3.22
C PHE A 34 1.77 4.66 -4.65
N MET A 35 0.69 4.73 -5.43
CA MET A 35 0.76 4.42 -6.86
C MET A 35 1.69 5.39 -7.61
N LEU A 36 1.56 6.70 -7.34
CA LEU A 36 2.45 7.71 -7.94
C LEU A 36 3.90 7.50 -7.51
N LEU A 37 4.14 7.24 -6.23
CA LEU A 37 5.47 6.93 -5.70
C LEU A 37 6.07 5.67 -6.32
N ALA A 38 5.28 4.63 -6.58
CA ALA A 38 5.77 3.43 -7.25
C ALA A 38 6.18 3.71 -8.70
N VAL A 39 5.40 4.52 -9.43
CA VAL A 39 5.79 4.98 -10.78
C VAL A 39 7.06 5.82 -10.71
N ALA A 40 7.17 6.72 -9.73
CA ALA A 40 8.39 7.51 -9.51
C ALA A 40 9.59 6.63 -9.15
N ALA A 41 9.40 5.56 -8.38
CA ALA A 41 10.45 4.60 -8.03
C ALA A 41 10.97 3.85 -9.26
N VAL A 42 10.10 3.41 -10.17
CA VAL A 42 10.53 2.84 -11.46
C VAL A 42 11.20 3.90 -12.33
N GLY A 43 10.63 5.11 -12.38
CA GLY A 43 11.24 6.25 -13.07
C GLY A 43 12.64 6.56 -12.55
N SER A 44 12.87 6.40 -11.24
CA SER A 44 14.17 6.62 -10.60
C SER A 44 15.27 5.72 -11.16
N LEU A 45 14.95 4.47 -11.54
CA LEU A 45 15.88 3.56 -12.21
C LEU A 45 16.31 4.10 -13.57
N ILE A 46 15.35 4.60 -14.34
CA ILE A 46 15.59 5.15 -15.67
C ILE A 46 16.37 6.45 -15.56
N THR A 47 15.99 7.36 -14.65
CA THR A 47 16.67 8.64 -14.47
C THR A 47 18.08 8.48 -13.93
N ASN A 48 18.35 7.45 -13.12
CA ASN A 48 19.70 7.17 -12.61
C ASN A 48 20.70 6.77 -13.73
N LEU A 49 20.20 6.41 -14.92
CA LEU A 49 21.05 6.21 -16.11
C LEU A 49 21.56 7.53 -16.72
N PHE A 50 20.85 8.64 -16.48
CA PHE A 50 21.16 9.96 -17.03
C PHE A 50 21.68 10.94 -15.97
N VAL A 51 21.28 10.74 -14.72
CA VAL A 51 21.63 11.58 -13.57
C VAL A 51 22.31 10.69 -12.52
N PRO A 52 23.57 10.97 -12.15
CA PRO A 52 24.36 10.07 -11.29
C PRO A 52 23.93 10.05 -9.82
N ASN A 53 23.14 11.03 -9.37
CA ASN A 53 22.71 11.16 -7.99
C ASN A 53 21.18 11.18 -7.93
N VAL A 54 20.59 10.07 -7.50
CA VAL A 54 19.16 9.94 -7.27
C VAL A 54 18.98 9.55 -5.81
N ASN A 55 18.61 10.53 -4.98
CA ASN A 55 18.40 10.30 -3.57
C ASN A 55 17.07 9.55 -3.35
N LEU A 56 17.18 8.30 -2.90
CA LEU A 56 16.07 7.45 -2.53
C LEU A 56 16.11 7.27 -1.02
N SER A 57 15.00 7.59 -0.35
CA SER A 57 14.85 7.36 1.08
C SER A 57 13.48 6.76 1.41
N LEU A 58 13.47 5.65 2.16
CA LEU A 58 12.26 5.04 2.67
C LEU A 58 12.57 4.21 3.92
N TYR A 59 11.70 4.28 4.94
CA TYR A 59 11.83 3.52 6.18
C TYR A 59 13.21 3.63 6.83
N GLY A 60 13.88 4.77 6.63
CA GLY A 60 15.18 5.06 7.24
C GLY A 60 16.41 4.68 6.46
N PHE A 61 16.23 3.87 5.42
CA PHE A 61 17.31 3.61 4.49
C PHE A 61 17.36 4.79 3.52
N SER A 62 18.56 5.29 3.28
CA SER A 62 18.81 6.29 2.25
C SER A 62 19.97 5.85 1.37
N THR A 63 19.91 6.22 0.10
CA THR A 63 20.98 5.97 -0.86
C THR A 63 20.92 7.01 -1.95
N ASP A 64 22.09 7.36 -2.49
CA ASP A 64 22.22 8.32 -3.59
C ASP A 64 22.22 7.65 -4.96
N THR A 65 22.12 6.32 -5.01
CA THR A 65 22.11 5.56 -6.26
C THR A 65 21.02 4.49 -6.27
N ALA A 66 20.22 4.48 -7.35
CA ALA A 66 19.13 3.52 -7.52
C ALA A 66 19.62 2.08 -7.76
N TYR A 67 20.80 1.91 -8.37
CA TYR A 67 21.41 0.61 -8.66
C TYR A 67 22.24 0.01 -7.51
N SER A 68 22.18 0.59 -6.31
CA SER A 68 22.79 0.01 -5.10
C SER A 68 21.89 -1.08 -4.49
N GLY A 69 22.46 -1.99 -3.69
CA GLY A 69 21.67 -3.01 -2.97
C GLY A 69 20.57 -2.39 -2.10
N THR A 70 20.87 -1.28 -1.41
CA THR A 70 19.89 -0.51 -0.63
C THR A 70 18.87 0.20 -1.52
N GLY A 71 19.26 0.70 -2.69
CA GLY A 71 18.37 1.37 -3.65
C GLY A 71 17.34 0.43 -4.25
N LEU A 72 17.79 -0.75 -4.71
CA LEU A 72 16.90 -1.79 -5.18
C LEU A 72 15.95 -2.29 -4.09
N PHE A 73 16.41 -2.38 -2.84
CA PHE A 73 15.58 -2.72 -1.71
C PHE A 73 14.48 -1.67 -1.45
N ILE A 74 14.84 -0.38 -1.40
CA ILE A 74 13.88 0.73 -1.25
C ILE A 74 12.85 0.71 -2.40
N ILE A 75 13.30 0.57 -3.64
CA ILE A 75 12.42 0.53 -4.82
C ILE A 75 11.47 -0.67 -4.74
N SER A 76 11.96 -1.84 -4.34
CA SER A 76 11.12 -3.04 -4.18
C SER A 76 10.01 -2.83 -3.16
N ILE A 77 10.28 -2.13 -2.06
CA ILE A 77 9.26 -1.79 -1.05
C ILE A 77 8.28 -0.76 -1.61
N MET A 78 8.75 0.28 -2.30
CA MET A 78 7.87 1.27 -2.94
C MET A 78 6.93 0.61 -3.97
N LEU A 79 7.44 -0.38 -4.71
CA LEU A 79 6.65 -1.19 -5.64
C LEU A 79 5.60 -2.04 -4.91
N LEU A 80 5.97 -2.72 -3.82
CA LEU A 80 5.01 -3.48 -3.00
C LEU A 80 3.87 -2.58 -2.51
N LYS A 81 4.20 -1.37 -2.04
CA LYS A 81 3.22 -0.37 -1.62
C LYS A 81 2.31 0.07 -2.74
N GLY A 82 2.89 0.40 -3.90
CA GLY A 82 2.13 0.77 -5.09
C GLY A 82 1.22 -0.36 -5.55
N PHE A 83 1.67 -1.61 -5.47
CA PHE A 83 0.89 -2.77 -5.84
C PHE A 83 -0.26 -3.04 -4.87
N ALA A 84 -0.04 -2.88 -3.57
CA ALA A 84 -1.10 -2.96 -2.56
C ALA A 84 -2.15 -1.85 -2.77
N ALA A 85 -1.69 -0.61 -2.99
CA ALA A 85 -2.53 0.54 -3.29
C ALA A 85 -3.34 0.35 -4.57
N TYR A 86 -2.71 -0.14 -5.64
CA TYR A 86 -3.37 -0.49 -6.90
C TYR A 86 -4.43 -1.57 -6.66
N SER A 87 -4.11 -2.64 -5.95
CA SER A 87 -5.05 -3.73 -5.68
C SER A 87 -6.29 -3.23 -4.92
N LEU A 88 -6.10 -2.39 -3.90
CA LEU A 88 -7.20 -1.75 -3.16
C LEU A 88 -8.02 -0.80 -4.04
N TRP A 89 -7.35 0.02 -4.87
CA TRP A 89 -8.02 0.97 -5.74
C TRP A 89 -8.82 0.30 -6.85
N PHE A 90 -8.33 -0.80 -7.41
CA PHE A 90 -8.99 -1.56 -8.47
C PHE A 90 -9.90 -2.69 -7.95
N GLU A 91 -10.20 -2.69 -6.65
CA GLU A 91 -11.17 -3.59 -6.02
C GLU A 91 -10.87 -5.08 -6.24
N LYS A 92 -9.58 -5.46 -6.26
CA LYS A 92 -9.22 -6.87 -6.45
C LYS A 92 -9.72 -7.73 -5.28
N PRO A 93 -10.12 -9.00 -5.50
CA PRO A 93 -10.57 -9.88 -4.43
C PRO A 93 -9.47 -10.07 -3.37
N ASN A 94 -8.21 -10.20 -3.80
CA ASN A 94 -7.07 -10.36 -2.90
C ASN A 94 -6.53 -9.04 -2.32
N ALA A 95 -7.19 -7.89 -2.56
CA ALA A 95 -6.67 -6.58 -2.21
C ALA A 95 -6.43 -6.40 -0.71
N ILE A 96 -7.37 -6.89 0.11
CA ILE A 96 -7.29 -6.83 1.57
C ILE A 96 -6.10 -7.65 2.08
N ASN A 97 -5.90 -8.86 1.56
CA ASN A 97 -4.77 -9.71 1.92
C ASN A 97 -3.42 -9.06 1.55
N ILE A 98 -3.31 -8.51 0.34
CA ILE A 98 -2.09 -7.82 -0.12
C ILE A 98 -1.82 -6.58 0.75
N ALA A 99 -2.85 -5.81 1.06
CA ALA A 99 -2.75 -4.63 1.92
C ALA A 99 -2.31 -4.96 3.35
N LYS A 100 -2.80 -6.07 3.92
CA LYS A 100 -2.36 -6.59 5.21
C LYS A 100 -0.88 -7.01 5.18
N ILE A 101 -0.47 -7.73 4.14
CA ILE A 101 0.93 -8.13 3.96
C ILE A 101 1.83 -6.89 3.86
N ASP A 102 1.47 -5.89 3.06
CA ASP A 102 2.25 -4.64 2.96
C ASP A 102 2.38 -3.93 4.33
N ALA A 103 1.30 -3.88 5.11
CA ALA A 103 1.33 -3.29 6.44
C ALA A 103 2.25 -4.06 7.40
N VAL A 104 2.17 -5.40 7.41
CA VAL A 104 3.04 -6.23 8.27
C VAL A 104 4.50 -6.11 7.85
N VAL A 105 4.77 -6.19 6.55
CA VAL A 105 6.13 -6.02 5.99
C VAL A 105 6.68 -4.64 6.32
N GLY A 106 5.88 -3.59 6.17
CA GLY A 106 6.27 -2.23 6.52
C GLY A 106 6.60 -2.05 8.01
N ILE A 107 5.78 -2.62 8.89
CA ILE A 107 6.05 -2.63 10.34
C ILE A 107 7.34 -3.38 10.63
N ALA A 108 7.53 -4.57 10.05
CA ALA A 108 8.74 -5.38 10.24
C ALA A 108 10.00 -4.64 9.78
N ILE A 109 9.95 -3.97 8.62
CA ILE A 109 11.08 -3.17 8.11
C ILE A 109 11.37 -1.98 9.00
N CYS A 110 10.34 -1.27 9.48
CA CYS A 110 10.54 -0.15 10.40
C CYS A 110 11.20 -0.61 11.70
N ILE A 111 10.74 -1.72 12.29
CA ILE A 111 11.35 -2.32 13.48
C ILE A 111 12.80 -2.74 13.18
N ALA A 112 13.04 -3.46 12.08
CA ALA A 112 14.38 -3.87 11.68
C ALA A 112 15.30 -2.66 11.50
N SER A 113 14.83 -1.59 10.85
CA SER A 113 15.59 -0.35 10.68
C SER A 113 15.95 0.31 12.01
N MET A 114 15.03 0.27 12.99
CA MET A 114 15.23 0.85 14.32
C MET A 114 16.30 0.10 15.13
N PHE A 115 16.50 -1.19 14.87
CA PHE A 115 17.60 -1.94 15.45
C PHE A 115 18.88 -1.82 14.62
N ILE A 116 18.82 -2.00 13.30
CA ILE A 116 20.00 -2.09 12.41
C ILE A 116 20.70 -0.73 12.26
N LEU A 117 19.96 0.36 12.06
CA LEU A 117 20.53 1.70 11.81
C LEU A 117 21.37 2.26 12.97
N PRO A 118 20.93 2.21 14.25
CA PRO A 118 21.77 2.72 15.34
C PRO A 118 23.04 1.88 15.55
N PHE A 119 23.03 0.58 15.22
CA PHE A 119 24.25 -0.25 15.25
C PHE A 119 25.25 0.10 14.15
N THR A 120 24.79 0.65 13.02
CA THR A 120 25.67 1.01 11.89
C THR A 120 26.08 2.48 11.88
N MET A 121 25.23 3.39 12.37
CA MET A 121 25.44 4.83 12.28
C MET A 121 25.81 5.50 13.62
N GLY A 122 25.69 4.82 14.77
CA GLY A 122 26.18 5.31 16.07
C GLY A 122 25.43 6.53 16.65
N ASP A 123 24.59 7.18 15.84
CA ASP A 123 23.81 8.35 16.24
C ASP A 123 22.56 7.88 17.00
N GLY A 124 22.59 7.98 18.33
CA GLY A 124 21.56 7.51 19.28
C GLY A 124 20.18 8.19 19.19
N HIS A 125 19.82 8.76 18.04
CA HIS A 125 18.50 9.34 17.80
C HIS A 125 17.53 8.26 17.32
N PHE A 126 16.75 7.71 18.26
CA PHE A 126 15.56 6.92 17.95
C PHE A 126 14.53 7.80 17.23
N SER A 127 14.61 7.86 15.90
CA SER A 127 13.57 8.44 15.08
C SER A 127 12.39 7.47 15.08
N LEU A 128 11.48 7.62 16.06
CA LEU A 128 10.19 6.95 16.01
C LEU A 128 9.54 7.33 14.68
N ARG A 129 9.48 6.35 13.76
CA ARG A 129 9.00 6.60 12.41
C ARG A 129 7.50 6.79 12.48
N LEU A 130 7.04 8.01 12.16
CA LEU A 130 5.61 8.34 12.02
C LEU A 130 4.90 7.38 11.04
N GLU A 131 5.67 6.72 10.17
CA GLU A 131 5.23 5.63 9.31
C GLU A 131 4.61 4.46 10.10
N ILE A 132 5.19 4.01 11.23
CA ILE A 132 4.61 2.92 12.04
C ILE A 132 3.25 3.34 12.61
N LEU A 133 3.17 4.56 13.13
CA LEU A 133 1.94 5.13 13.68
C LEU A 133 0.84 5.23 12.62
N LEU A 134 1.21 5.34 11.35
CA LEU A 134 0.30 5.39 10.21
C LEU A 134 -0.11 3.98 9.72
N LEU A 135 0.79 3.00 9.82
CA LEU A 135 0.55 1.61 9.39
C LEU A 135 -0.40 0.84 10.32
N ILE A 136 -0.32 1.08 11.64
CA ILE A 136 -1.20 0.42 12.62
C ILE A 136 -2.70 0.71 12.38
N PRO A 137 -3.16 1.98 12.33
CA PRO A 137 -4.57 2.29 12.08
C PRO A 137 -5.01 1.86 10.69
N TYR A 138 -4.11 1.90 9.70
CA TYR A 138 -4.35 1.36 8.38
C TYR A 138 -4.64 -0.15 8.42
N TYR A 139 -3.80 -0.94 9.09
CA TYR A 139 -3.99 -2.39 9.24
C TYR A 139 -5.31 -2.71 9.95
N MET A 140 -5.60 -2.04 11.07
CA MET A 140 -6.86 -2.25 11.81
C MET A 140 -8.09 -1.94 10.94
N LYS A 141 -8.02 -0.88 10.14
CA LYS A 141 -9.13 -0.49 9.27
C LYS A 141 -9.34 -1.48 8.13
N VAL A 142 -8.25 -1.90 7.47
CA VAL A 142 -8.26 -2.92 6.41
C VAL A 142 -8.76 -4.26 6.93
N ASN A 143 -8.38 -4.66 8.14
CA ASN A 143 -8.88 -5.87 8.78
C ASN A 143 -10.38 -5.79 9.11
N LYS A 144 -10.86 -4.62 9.56
CA LYS A 144 -12.28 -4.44 9.87
C LYS A 144 -13.17 -4.53 8.61
N ILE A 145 -12.70 -4.03 7.47
CA ILE A 145 -13.47 -4.05 6.22
C ILE A 145 -13.34 -5.38 5.47
N GLU A 146 -12.47 -6.31 5.88
CA GLU A 146 -12.28 -7.61 5.21
C GLU A 146 -13.59 -8.38 5.11
N TYR A 147 -14.32 -8.50 6.22
CA TYR A 147 -15.59 -9.21 6.26
C TYR A 147 -16.62 -8.56 5.33
N GLU A 148 -16.70 -7.23 5.30
CA GLU A 148 -17.59 -6.52 4.38
C GLU A 148 -17.12 -6.67 2.93
N TRP A 149 -15.81 -6.67 2.67
CA TRP A 149 -15.21 -6.79 1.35
C TRP A 149 -15.46 -8.15 0.69
N ASP A 150 -15.41 -9.23 1.48
CA ASP A 150 -15.62 -10.60 1.01
C ASP A 150 -17.12 -10.93 0.90
N ASN A 151 -17.96 -10.41 1.80
CA ASN A 151 -19.42 -10.65 1.75
C ASN A 151 -20.17 -9.69 0.80
N LEU A 152 -19.50 -8.67 0.25
CA LEU A 152 -20.10 -7.83 -0.79
C LEU A 152 -20.26 -8.59 -2.14
N GLU A 153 -19.69 -9.78 -2.29
CA GLU A 153 -19.97 -10.66 -3.44
C GLU A 153 -21.32 -11.39 -3.34
N THR A 154 -21.98 -11.40 -2.16
CA THR A 154 -23.15 -12.27 -1.90
C THR A 154 -24.50 -11.56 -1.73
N ILE A 155 -24.62 -10.27 -2.10
CA ILE A 155 -25.92 -9.54 -2.00
C ILE A 155 -26.69 -9.54 -3.31
#